data_AF-A0A447UHH4-F1
#
_entry.id   AF-A0A447UHH4-F1
#
_cell.length_a   1.000
_cell.length_b   1.000
_cell.length_c   1.000
_cell.angle_alpha   90.00
_cell.angle_beta   90.00
_cell.angle_gamma   90.00
#
_symmetry.space_group_name_H-M   'P 1'
#
loop_
_entity.id
_entity.type
_entity.pdbx_description
1 polymer ?
#
loop_
_entity_poly.entity_id
_entity_poly.type
_entity_poly.pdbx_seq_one_letter_code
_entity_poly.pdbx_strand_id
1 'polypeptide(L)'
;MLLCLALGLKKGDWLWTSPNTFVASANCALYCGANVSFVDIDPQTYNMSVSALKAKLATAKANGVLPKVVVPVAFAGQSCEMEEIHQLSKE
;
A
#
# COMPACT_ATOMS: atom_id res chain seq x y z
N MET A 1 13.08 5.03 -1.33
CA MET A 1 13.60 5.56 -0.04
C MET A 1 13.33 7.05 0.11
N LEU A 2 13.73 7.91 -0.84
CA LEU A 2 13.45 9.35 -0.83
C LEU A 2 11.96 9.68 -0.62
N LEU A 3 11.06 8.92 -1.24
CA LEU A 3 9.61 9.12 -1.09
C LEU A 3 9.10 8.84 0.34
N CYS A 4 9.59 7.77 0.98
CA CYS A 4 9.21 7.44 2.36
C CYS A 4 9.75 8.48 3.36
N LEU A 5 10.96 9.00 3.14
CA LEU A 5 11.51 10.11 3.92
C LEU A 5 10.72 11.40 3.71
N ALA A 6 10.36 11.73 2.47
CA ALA A 6 9.56 12.92 2.13
C ALA A 6 8.14 12.86 2.70
N LEU A 7 7.53 11.68 2.76
CA LEU A 7 6.23 11.44 3.40
C LEU A 7 6.32 11.33 4.93
N GLY A 8 7.53 11.47 5.50
CA GLY A 8 7.75 11.44 6.94
C GLY A 8 7.38 10.11 7.58
N LEU A 9 7.62 8.99 6.89
CA LEU A 9 7.42 7.64 7.37
C LEU A 9 8.42 7.34 8.51
N LYS A 10 7.94 6.86 9.66
CA LYS A 10 8.76 6.62 10.86
C LYS A 10 8.49 5.24 11.45
N LYS A 11 9.27 4.88 12.46
CA LYS A 11 9.02 3.70 13.28
C LYS A 11 7.61 3.74 13.89
N GLY A 12 6.85 2.67 13.69
CA GLY A 12 5.46 2.55 14.12
C GLY A 12 4.42 2.90 13.05
N ASP A 13 4.82 3.59 11.98
CA ASP A 13 3.94 3.82 10.82
C ASP A 13 3.81 2.54 9.99
N TRP A 14 2.72 2.44 9.23
CA TRP A 14 2.45 1.33 8.34
C TRP A 14 2.49 1.77 6.88
N LEU A 15 3.20 1.00 6.05
CA LEU A 15 3.17 1.08 4.60
C LEU A 15 2.51 -0.17 4.02
N TRP A 16 1.54 0.03 3.14
CA TRP A 16 0.85 -1.07 2.48
C TRP A 16 1.22 -1.15 1.00
N THR A 17 1.46 -2.35 0.51
CA THR A 17 1.76 -2.62 -0.91
C THR A 17 1.28 -4.01 -1.33
N SER A 18 1.36 -4.39 -2.59
CA SER A 18 0.99 -5.75 -3.03
C SER A 18 2.15 -6.73 -2.80
N PRO A 19 1.89 -8.02 -2.53
CA PRO A 19 2.95 -9.04 -2.45
C PRO A 19 3.56 -9.34 -3.83
N ASN A 20 2.81 -9.12 -4.90
CA ASN A 20 3.27 -9.24 -6.28
C ASN A 20 3.94 -7.94 -6.76
N THR A 21 5.02 -7.56 -6.09
CA THR A 21 5.82 -6.37 -6.41
C THR A 21 7.31 -6.66 -6.30
N PHE A 22 8.13 -5.80 -6.89
CA PHE A 22 9.56 -5.85 -6.64
C PHE A 22 9.86 -5.46 -5.18
N VAL A 23 10.75 -6.22 -4.53
CA VAL A 23 11.07 -6.13 -3.10
C VAL A 23 11.43 -4.71 -2.64
N ALA A 24 11.92 -3.85 -3.55
CA ALA A 24 12.20 -2.45 -3.28
C ALA A 24 11.01 -1.67 -2.69
N SER A 25 9.78 -1.99 -3.10
CA SER A 25 8.56 -1.30 -2.64
C SER A 25 8.34 -1.49 -1.13
N ALA A 26 8.53 -2.71 -0.63
CA ALA A 26 8.45 -3.03 0.79
C ALA A 26 9.71 -2.57 1.56
N ASN A 27 10.90 -2.76 0.99
CA ASN A 27 12.15 -2.42 1.66
C ASN A 27 12.26 -0.93 1.98
N CYS A 28 11.65 -0.04 1.19
CA CYS A 28 11.65 1.39 1.47
C CYS A 28 11.03 1.73 2.83
N ALA A 29 9.99 1.02 3.27
CA ALA A 29 9.42 1.20 4.60
C ALA A 29 10.32 0.64 5.70
N LEU A 30 10.90 -0.54 5.49
CA LEU A 30 11.82 -1.15 6.45
C LEU A 30 13.06 -0.28 6.69
N TYR A 31 13.61 0.34 5.64
CA TYR A 31 14.72 1.29 5.76
C TYR A 31 14.38 2.55 6.56
N CYS A 32 13.10 2.94 6.60
CA CYS A 32 12.60 4.03 7.45
C CYS A 32 12.20 3.56 8.86
N GLY A 33 12.36 2.26 9.16
CA GLY A 33 11.94 1.63 10.42
C GLY A 33 10.43 1.41 10.55
N ALA A 34 9.67 1.63 9.47
CA ALA A 34 8.23 1.44 9.43
C ALA A 34 7.85 -0.03 9.21
N ASN A 35 6.61 -0.37 9.56
CA ASN A 35 6.06 -1.70 9.34
C ASN A 35 5.50 -1.82 7.92
N VAL A 36 5.59 -3.02 7.33
CA VAL A 36 5.03 -3.33 6.02
C VAL A 36 3.87 -4.30 6.18
N SER A 37 2.79 -4.07 5.44
CA SER A 37 1.70 -5.04 5.34
C SER A 37 1.25 -5.19 3.90
N PHE A 38 0.85 -6.39 3.51
CA PHE A 38 0.52 -6.69 2.12
C PHE A 38 -0.98 -6.68 1.86
N VAL A 39 -1.41 -6.06 0.77
CA VAL A 39 -2.80 -6.08 0.27
C VAL A 39 -2.86 -7.09 -0.86
N ASP A 40 -3.93 -7.88 -0.88
CA ASP A 40 -4.09 -8.93 -1.89
C ASP A 40 -4.19 -8.37 -3.31
N ILE A 41 -3.92 -9.22 -4.30
CA ILE A 41 -3.97 -8.87 -5.72
C ILE A 41 -5.26 -9.34 -6.37
N ASP A 42 -5.65 -8.68 -7.46
CA ASP A 42 -6.68 -9.21 -8.35
C ASP A 42 -6.04 -10.28 -9.26
N PRO A 43 -6.55 -11.53 -9.28
CA PRO A 43 -5.99 -12.60 -10.10
C PRO A 43 -6.10 -12.36 -11.61
N GLN A 44 -6.95 -11.43 -12.07
CA GLN A 44 -7.12 -11.11 -13.49
C GLN A 44 -6.11 -10.06 -13.97
N THR A 45 -5.83 -9.05 -13.15
CA THR A 45 -4.94 -7.92 -13.51
C THR A 45 -3.57 -8.03 -12.87
N TYR A 46 -3.41 -8.90 -11.87
CA TYR A 46 -2.23 -9.06 -11.02
C TYR A 46 -1.80 -7.80 -10.24
N ASN A 47 -2.60 -6.73 -10.35
CA ASN A 47 -2.45 -5.48 -9.61
C ASN A 47 -3.11 -5.60 -8.23
N MET A 48 -2.86 -4.61 -7.37
CA MET A 48 -3.51 -4.53 -6.07
C MET A 48 -5.03 -4.50 -6.23
N SER A 49 -5.74 -5.41 -5.55
CA SER A 49 -7.20 -5.46 -5.59
C SER A 49 -7.79 -4.33 -4.76
N VAL A 50 -8.62 -3.49 -5.39
CA VAL A 50 -9.30 -2.36 -4.73
C VAL A 50 -10.28 -2.86 -3.68
N SER A 51 -10.99 -3.95 -3.96
CA SER A 51 -11.93 -4.55 -3.01
C SER A 51 -11.21 -5.09 -1.77
N ALA A 52 -10.05 -5.74 -1.94
CA ALA A 52 -9.21 -6.19 -0.85
C ALA A 52 -8.63 -5.01 -0.05
N LEU A 53 -8.20 -3.94 -0.74
CA LEU A 53 -7.74 -2.70 -0.10
C LEU A 53 -8.83 -2.08 0.77
N LYS A 54 -10.05 -1.95 0.25
CA LYS A 54 -11.20 -1.39 0.97
C LYS A 54 -11.57 -2.21 2.21
N ALA A 55 -11.62 -3.53 2.09
CA ALA A 55 -11.89 -4.41 3.23
C ALA A 55 -10.82 -4.25 4.32
N LYS A 56 -9.54 -4.20 3.91
CA LYS A 56 -8.43 -4.03 4.84
C LYS A 56 -8.42 -2.66 5.50
N LEU A 57 -8.71 -1.58 4.76
CA LEU A 57 -8.86 -0.23 5.29
C LEU A 57 -9.97 -0.17 6.35
N ALA A 58 -11.12 -0.81 6.10
CA ALA A 58 -12.21 -0.87 7.06
C ALA A 58 -11.80 -1.56 8.37
N THR A 59 -11.13 -2.73 8.28
CA THR A 59 -10.60 -3.43 9.47
C THR A 59 -9.53 -2.60 10.18
N ALA A 60 -8.62 -1.95 9.45
CA ALA A 60 -7.57 -1.13 10.03
C ALA A 60 -8.12 0.14 10.70
N LYS A 61 -9.17 0.76 10.15
CA LYS A 61 -9.90 1.89 10.75
C LYS A 61 -10.52 1.47 12.09
N ALA A 62 -11.13 0.29 12.14
CA ALA A 62 -11.70 -0.25 13.38
C ALA A 62 -10.63 -0.56 14.44
N ASN A 63 -9.44 -1.01 14.02
CA ASN A 63 -8.34 -1.39 14.90
C ASN A 63 -7.35 -0.24 15.19
N GLY A 64 -7.54 0.95 14.62
CA GLY A 64 -6.63 2.09 14.78
C GLY A 64 -5.25 1.92 14.14
N VAL A 65 -5.11 1.04 13.14
CA VAL A 65 -3.83 0.70 12.48
C VAL A 65 -3.80 1.09 11.00
N LEU A 66 -4.37 2.26 10.69
CA LEU A 66 -4.42 2.75 9.32
C LEU A 66 -3.01 2.94 8.73
N PRO A 67 -2.81 2.61 7.44
CA PRO A 67 -1.55 2.87 6.78
C PRO A 67 -1.36 4.37 6.60
N LYS A 68 -0.12 4.81 6.75
CA LYS A 68 0.26 6.18 6.42
C LYS A 68 0.52 6.36 4.94
N VAL A 69 0.95 5.29 4.27
CA VAL A 69 1.26 5.28 2.85
C VAL A 69 0.77 3.97 2.23
N VAL A 70 0.09 4.08 1.10
CA VAL A 70 -0.25 2.95 0.23
C VAL A 70 0.54 3.10 -1.07
N VAL A 71 1.27 2.06 -1.45
CA VAL A 71 2.07 2.02 -2.68
C VAL A 71 1.45 0.98 -3.62
N PRO A 72 0.53 1.38 -4.51
CA PRO A 72 0.08 0.52 -5.59
C PRO A 72 1.20 0.31 -6.61
N VAL A 73 1.21 -0.87 -7.21
CA VAL A 73 2.28 -1.31 -8.12
C VAL A 73 1.62 -1.66 -9.43
N ALA A 74 1.97 -0.92 -10.49
CA ALA A 74 1.58 -1.20 -11.86
C ALA A 74 2.37 -2.41 -12.37
N PHE A 75 1.86 -3.60 -12.09
CA PHE A 75 2.51 -4.85 -12.46
C PHE A 75 2.48 -5.02 -14.00
N ALA A 76 3.62 -5.43 -14.57
CA ALA A 76 3.79 -5.66 -16.02
C ALA A 76 3.40 -4.47 -16.94
N GLY A 77 3.39 -3.24 -16.43
CA GLY A 77 3.01 -2.05 -17.20
C GLY A 77 1.50 -1.83 -17.35
N GLN A 78 0.67 -2.62 -16.67
CA GLN A 78 -0.77 -2.36 -16.60
C GLN A 78 -1.05 -1.25 -15.58
N SER A 79 -1.78 -0.22 -16.02
CA SER A 79 -2.23 0.84 -15.12
C SER A 79 -3.09 0.26 -14.00
N CYS A 80 -2.81 0.67 -12.76
CA CYS A 80 -3.70 0.38 -11.65
C CYS A 80 -5.00 1.22 -11.77
N GLU A 81 -6.01 0.80 -11.03
CA GLU A 81 -7.26 1.52 -10.73
C GLU A 81 -6.97 2.79 -9.87
N MET A 82 -6.17 3.71 -10.40
CA MET A 82 -5.64 4.85 -9.65
C MET A 82 -6.74 5.81 -9.19
N GLU A 83 -7.84 5.92 -9.93
CA GLU A 83 -9.02 6.71 -9.57
C GLU A 83 -9.64 6.19 -8.26
N GLU A 84 -9.93 4.89 -8.20
CA GLU A 84 -10.55 4.27 -7.02
C GLU A 84 -9.61 4.27 -5.81
N ILE A 85 -8.32 3.99 -6.03
CA ILE A 85 -7.30 4.04 -4.96
C ILE A 85 -7.17 5.46 -4.40
N HIS A 86 -7.23 6.49 -5.26
CA HIS A 86 -7.19 7.88 -4.82
C HIS A 86 -8.43 8.25 -4.00
N GLN A 87 -9.62 7.80 -4.39
CA GLN A 87 -10.83 8.02 -3.60
C GLN A 87 -10.71 7.37 -2.21
N LEU A 88 -10.25 6.11 -2.15
CA LEU A 88 -10.03 5.42 -0.88
C LEU A 88 -8.99 6.11 0.02
N SER A 89 -8.02 6.84 -0.55
CA SER A 89 -7.02 7.57 0.22
C SER A 89 -7.56 8.82 0.93
N LYS A 90 -8.77 9.28 0.55
CA LYS A 90 -9.42 10.49 1.11
C LYS A 90 -10.47 10.18 2.19
N GLU A 91 -10.81 8.92 2.42
CA GLU A 91 -11.79 8.44 3.43
C GLU A 91 -11.18 8.12 4.81
#